data_AF-A0A2E9A532-F1
#
_entry.id   AF-A0A2E9A532-F1
#
_cell.length_a   1.000
_cell.length_b   1.000
_cell.length_c   1.000
_cell.angle_alpha   90.00
_cell.angle_beta   90.00
_cell.angle_gamma   90.00
#
_symmetry.space_group_name_H-M   'P 1'
#
loop_
_entity.id
_entity.type
_entity.pdbx_description
1 polymer ?
#
loop_
_entity_poly.entity_id
_entity_poly.type
_entity_poly.pdbx_seq_one_letter_code
_entity_poly.pdbx_strand_id
1 'polypeptide(L)'
;MGLILHIPHSSKKIPQKYLPNFLVSEKRLEEELLRMTDHFTDDLFNFDHPGITRIRFPVSRLLVDPERFENDDEESMSKKGMGCIYEKTYD
;
A
#
# COMPACT_ATOMS: atom_id res chain seq x y z
N MET A 1 3.45 24.93 -14.58
CA MET A 1 3.08 23.50 -14.65
C MET A 1 3.45 22.89 -13.31
N GLY A 2 2.52 22.26 -12.59
CA GLY A 2 2.81 21.54 -11.35
C GLY A 2 2.98 20.05 -11.63
N LEU A 3 3.87 19.38 -10.89
CA LEU A 3 4.06 17.93 -10.92
C LEU A 3 3.53 17.33 -9.62
N ILE A 4 2.72 16.29 -9.71
CA ILE A 4 2.26 15.51 -8.55
C ILE A 4 3.03 14.20 -8.54
N LEU A 5 3.69 13.92 -7.42
CA LEU A 5 4.31 12.63 -7.14
C LEU A 5 3.41 11.87 -6.17
N HIS A 6 2.77 10.80 -6.65
CA HIS A 6 1.97 9.89 -5.83
C HIS A 6 2.84 8.72 -5.37
N ILE A 7 2.89 8.49 -4.06
CA ILE A 7 3.72 7.47 -3.42
C ILE A 7 2.79 6.59 -2.55
N PRO A 8 2.17 5.58 -3.15
CA PRO A 8 1.06 4.83 -2.55
C PRO A 8 1.50 3.73 -1.58
N HIS A 9 2.69 3.16 -1.76
CA HIS A 9 3.05 1.87 -1.15
C HIS A 9 4.34 1.89 -0.31
N SER A 10 4.87 3.06 0.04
CA SER A 10 6.11 3.15 0.84
C SER A 10 5.90 2.94 2.35
N SER A 11 4.66 3.09 2.84
CA SER A 11 4.36 2.96 4.26
C SER A 11 4.21 1.49 4.67
N LYS A 12 4.82 1.10 5.79
CA LYS A 12 4.58 -0.19 6.47
C LYS A 12 3.51 -0.10 7.56
N LYS A 13 2.93 1.08 7.77
CA LYS A 13 2.08 1.33 8.94
C LYS A 13 0.74 0.62 8.81
N ILE A 14 0.42 -0.24 9.77
CA ILE A 14 -0.93 -0.75 10.00
C ILE A 14 -1.37 -0.22 11.37
N PRO A 15 -2.41 0.64 11.48
CA PRO A 15 -2.90 1.09 12.76
C PRO A 15 -3.37 -0.07 13.63
N GLN A 16 -3.03 -0.06 14.93
CA GLN A 16 -3.24 -1.19 15.83
C GLN A 16 -4.69 -1.68 15.90
N LYS A 17 -5.66 -0.78 15.78
CA LYS A 17 -7.10 -1.12 15.75
C LYS A 17 -7.50 -2.04 14.57
N TYR A 18 -6.68 -2.13 13.52
CA TYR A 18 -6.93 -2.97 12.35
C TYR A 18 -6.11 -4.25 12.33
N LEU A 19 -5.09 -4.41 13.20
CA LEU A 19 -4.32 -5.65 13.28
C LEU A 19 -5.18 -6.90 13.50
N PRO A 20 -6.26 -6.87 14.32
CA PRO A 20 -7.15 -8.03 14.48
C PRO A 20 -7.86 -8.50 13.21
N ASN A 21 -7.89 -7.69 12.14
CA ASN A 21 -8.51 -8.06 10.87
C ASN A 21 -7.60 -8.96 10.01
N PHE A 22 -6.30 -9.04 10.32
CA PHE A 22 -5.37 -9.89 9.60
C PHE A 22 -5.44 -11.31 10.13
N LEU A 23 -5.69 -12.28 9.24
CA LEU A 23 -5.85 -13.69 9.60
C LEU A 23 -4.52 -14.46 9.71
N VAL A 24 -3.42 -13.83 9.29
CA VAL A 24 -2.06 -14.41 9.34
C VAL A 24 -1.40 -14.12 10.68
N SER A 25 -0.38 -14.90 11.03
CA SER A 25 0.42 -14.62 12.22
C SER A 25 1.18 -13.29 12.09
N GLU A 26 1.55 -12.69 13.22
CA GLU A 26 2.38 -11.48 13.25
C GLU A 26 3.67 -11.63 12.42
N LYS A 27 4.37 -12.77 12.59
CA LYS A 27 5.56 -13.09 11.80
C LYS A 27 5.27 -13.11 10.30
N ARG A 28 4.15 -13.73 9.88
CA ARG A 28 3.78 -13.78 8.47
C ARG A 28 3.41 -12.38 7.97
N LEU A 29 2.72 -11.57 8.77
CA LEU A 29 2.42 -10.18 8.42
C LEU A 29 3.69 -9.34 8.22
N GLU A 30 4.71 -9.54 9.04
CA GLU A 30 6.03 -8.90 8.85
C GLU A 30 6.69 -9.34 7.53
N GLU A 31 6.59 -10.62 7.17
CA GLU A 31 7.08 -11.13 5.88
C GLU A 31 6.32 -10.52 4.70
N GLU A 32 4.99 -10.40 4.79
CA GLU A 32 4.18 -9.70 3.78
C GLU A 32 4.60 -8.23 3.66
N LEU A 33 4.75 -7.52 4.78
CA LEU A 33 5.19 -6.13 4.79
C LEU A 33 6.57 -5.98 4.15
N LEU A 34 7.48 -6.93 4.39
CA LEU A 34 8.79 -6.93 3.76
C LEU A 34 8.71 -7.13 2.25
N ARG A 35 7.84 -8.01 1.76
CA ARG A 35 7.75 -8.35 0.33
C ARG A 35 6.92 -7.38 -0.50
N MET A 36 5.90 -6.78 0.10
CA MET A 36 4.85 -6.03 -0.60
C MET A 36 4.97 -4.51 -0.47
N THR A 37 5.92 -4.02 0.34
CA THR A 37 6.19 -2.58 0.46
C THR A 37 7.15 -2.12 -0.62
N ASP A 38 6.84 -0.98 -1.24
CA ASP A 38 7.75 -0.28 -2.14
C ASP A 38 8.74 0.51 -1.28
N HIS A 39 9.74 -0.20 -0.73
CA HIS A 39 10.62 0.35 0.30
C HIS A 39 11.39 1.57 -0.22
N PHE A 40 11.43 2.62 0.59
CA PHE A 40 12.20 3.84 0.36
C PHE A 40 11.84 4.61 -0.91
N THR A 41 10.69 4.34 -1.55
CA THR A 41 10.23 5.14 -2.70
C THR A 41 9.98 6.59 -2.32
N ASP A 42 9.47 6.83 -1.12
CA ASP A 42 9.37 8.17 -0.54
C ASP A 42 10.71 8.87 -0.36
N ASP A 43 11.71 8.15 0.12
CA ASP A 43 13.06 8.69 0.29
C ASP A 43 13.75 8.92 -1.07
N LEU A 44 13.56 8.03 -2.03
CA LEU A 44 14.07 8.15 -3.40
C LEU A 44 13.56 9.42 -4.08
N PHE A 45 12.30 9.78 -3.84
CA PHE A 45 11.68 11.00 -4.36
C PHE A 45 11.65 12.14 -3.33
N ASN A 46 12.53 12.09 -2.32
CA ASN A 46 12.64 13.14 -1.30
C ASN A 46 13.59 14.27 -1.74
N PHE A 47 13.19 15.04 -2.76
CA PHE A 47 13.90 16.23 -3.19
C PHE A 47 12.97 17.44 -3.27
N ASP A 48 13.54 18.63 -3.08
CA ASP A 48 12.79 19.88 -3.12
C ASP A 48 12.92 20.53 -4.49
N HIS A 49 11.78 20.79 -5.13
CA HIS A 49 11.72 21.51 -6.39
C HIS A 49 10.45 22.37 -6.45
N PRO A 50 10.54 23.63 -6.91
CA PRO A 50 9.36 24.48 -7.05
C PRO A 50 8.35 23.82 -8.00
N GLY A 51 7.09 23.74 -7.57
CA GLY A 51 6.00 23.16 -8.36
C GLY A 51 5.81 21.64 -8.20
N ILE A 52 6.57 20.96 -7.34
CA ILE A 52 6.31 19.56 -6.98
C ILE A 52 5.39 19.48 -5.75
N THR A 53 4.32 18.71 -5.86
CA THR A 53 3.49 18.26 -4.72
C THR A 53 3.66 16.77 -4.53
N ARG A 54 4.02 16.35 -3.31
CA ARG A 54 4.18 14.94 -2.94
C ARG A 54 2.97 14.49 -2.13
N ILE A 55 2.35 13.38 -2.55
CA ILE A 55 1.24 12.75 -1.86
C ILE A 55 1.70 11.35 -1.47
N ARG A 56 1.97 11.16 -0.18
CA ARG A 56 2.33 9.86 0.40
C ARG A 56 1.11 9.25 1.05
N PHE A 57 0.80 8.01 0.71
CA PHE A 57 -0.27 7.29 1.38
C PHE A 57 0.20 6.85 2.78
N PRO A 58 -0.62 7.07 3.84
CA PRO A 58 -0.12 7.03 5.21
C PRO A 58 -0.02 5.62 5.81
N VAL A 59 -0.63 4.61 5.18
CA VAL A 59 -0.72 3.23 5.68
C VAL A 59 -0.24 2.23 4.64
N SER A 60 0.04 1.00 5.06
CA SER A 60 0.46 -0.07 4.17
C SER A 60 -0.66 -0.49 3.22
N ARG A 61 -0.26 -0.84 1.99
CA ARG A 61 -1.15 -1.45 0.99
C ARG A 61 -1.81 -2.75 1.47
N LEU A 62 -1.20 -3.43 2.45
CA LEU A 62 -1.78 -4.63 3.04
C LEU A 62 -3.05 -4.35 3.85
N LEU A 63 -3.25 -3.12 4.33
CA LEU A 63 -4.51 -2.72 4.96
C LEU A 63 -5.55 -2.30 3.91
N VAL A 64 -5.12 -1.48 2.96
CA VAL A 64 -5.91 -1.02 1.83
C VAL A 64 -4.95 -0.55 0.73
N ASP A 65 -5.12 -1.06 -0.48
CA ASP A 65 -4.31 -0.65 -1.62
C ASP A 65 -5.01 0.52 -2.36
N PRO A 66 -4.47 1.76 -2.29
CA PRO A 66 -5.09 2.92 -2.91
C PRO A 66 -4.98 2.95 -4.44
N GLU A 67 -4.31 1.97 -5.07
CA GLU A 67 -4.18 1.86 -6.52
C GLU A 67 -5.11 0.79 -7.13
N ARG A 68 -6.07 0.30 -6.34
CA ARG A 68 -7.08 -0.67 -6.76
C ARG A 68 -8.46 -0.02 -6.79
N PHE A 69 -9.33 -0.51 -7.67
CA PHE A 69 -10.72 -0.06 -7.67
C PHE A 69 -11.48 -0.59 -6.44
N GLU A 70 -12.39 0.24 -5.91
CA GLU A 70 -13.24 -0.13 -4.77
C GLU A 70 -14.29 -1.19 -5.12
N ASN A 71 -14.71 -1.22 -6.39
CA ASN A 71 -15.64 -2.22 -6.89
C ASN A 71 -14.87 -3.43 -7.41
N ASP A 72 -15.01 -4.58 -6.74
CA ASP A 72 -14.33 -5.82 -7.11
C ASP A 72 -14.72 -6.33 -8.51
N ASP A 73 -15.91 -5.99 -9.00
CA ASP A 73 -16.32 -6.33 -10.38
C ASP A 73 -15.49 -5.56 -11.43
N GLU A 74 -14.92 -4.42 -11.05
CA GLU A 74 -14.08 -3.54 -11.88
C GLU A 74 -12.58 -3.73 -11.61
N GLU A 75 -12.18 -4.32 -10.47
CA GLU A 75 -10.79 -4.62 -10.12
C GLU A 75 -10.39 -6.05 -10.53
N SER A 76 -9.62 -6.15 -11.62
CA SER A 76 -9.15 -7.43 -12.14
C SER A 76 -8.38 -8.30 -11.13
N MET A 77 -7.65 -7.68 -10.20
CA MET A 77 -6.87 -8.38 -9.19
C MET A 77 -7.70 -8.88 -8.01
N SER A 78 -8.95 -8.42 -7.84
CA SER A 78 -9.87 -8.97 -6.83
C SER A 78 -10.13 -10.45 -7.09
N LYS A 79 -10.20 -10.89 -8.35
CA LYS A 79 -10.31 -12.32 -8.73
C LYS A 79 -9.09 -13.17 -8.30
N LYS A 80 -7.97 -12.52 -7.97
CA LYS A 80 -6.76 -13.15 -7.44
C LYS A 80 -6.64 -12.98 -5.93
N GLY A 81 -7.62 -12.35 -5.27
CA GLY A 81 -7.58 -12.03 -3.84
C GLY A 81 -6.66 -10.85 -3.51
N MET A 82 -6.34 -10.00 -4.50
CA MET A 82 -5.41 -8.87 -4.39
C MET A 82 -6.07 -7.56 -4.85
N GLY A 83 -7.34 -7.38 -4.48
CA GLY A 83 -8.14 -6.18 -4.76
C GLY A 83 -7.80 -5.00 -3.85
N CYS A 84 -8.72 -4.05 -3.67
CA CYS A 84 -8.55 -2.94 -2.72
C CYS A 84 -8.27 -3.42 -1.29
N ILE A 85 -8.90 -4.53 -0.90
CA ILE A 85 -8.59 -5.29 0.30
C ILE A 85 -8.10 -6.67 -0.13
N TYR A 86 -6.97 -7.12 0.44
CA TYR A 86 -6.38 -8.40 0.08
C TYR A 86 -7.03 -9.54 0.87
N GLU A 87 -7.36 -10.61 0.15
CA GLU A 87 -7.85 -11.89 0.70
C GLU A 87 -6.77 -12.97 0.63
N LYS A 88 -5.69 -12.72 -0.12
CA LYS A 88 -4.53 -13.61 -0.26
C LYS A 88 -3.24 -12.90 0.09
N THR A 89 -2.25 -13.71 0.44
CA THR A 89 -0.86 -13.31 0.63
C THR A 89 -0.11 -13.26 -0.70
N TYR A 90 1.16 -12.85 -0.70
CA TYR A 90 1.95 -12.74 -1.93
C TYR A 90 2.13 -14.06 -2.72
N ASP A 91 1.82 -15.22 -2.13
CA ASP A 91 2.02 -16.59 -2.65
C ASP A 91 0.72 -17.32 -3.03
#